data_AF-A0A2A2INP4-F1
#
_entry.id   AF-A0A2A2INP4-F1
#
_cell.length_a   1.000
_cell.length_b   1.000
_cell.length_c   1.000
_cell.angle_alpha   90.00
_cell.angle_beta   90.00
_cell.angle_gamma   90.00
#
_symmetry.space_group_name_H-M   'P 1'
#
loop_
_entity.id
_entity.type
_entity.pdbx_description
1 polymer ?
#
loop_
_entity_poly.entity_id
_entity_poly.type
_entity_poly.pdbx_seq_one_letter_code
_entity_poly.pdbx_strand_id
1 'polypeptide(L)'
;MVIYVLGHSVLSELNFEQIRKTDEKYWRLLEIERGYCRKHAEQIHELAYKLYKFGCNSNHVLHHTCCDFTLLEKIYRNYTCGMHEKRSTET
;
A
#
# COMPACT_ATOMS: atom_id res chain seq x y z
N MET A 1 2.95 -10.85 6.15
CA MET A 1 2.96 -9.61 6.94
C MET A 1 2.07 -8.61 6.20
N VAL A 2 0.90 -8.29 6.75
CA VAL A 2 -0.04 -7.36 6.11
C VAL A 2 -0.08 -6.11 6.97
N ILE A 3 0.42 -5.00 6.42
CA ILE A 3 0.20 -3.68 7.00
C ILE A 3 -1.19 -3.24 6.49
N TYR A 4 -2.23 -3.52 7.27
CA TYR A 4 -3.58 -3.04 6.94
C TYR A 4 -3.73 -1.59 7.39
N VAL A 5 -3.56 -0.64 6.46
CA VAL A 5 -4.19 0.71 6.57
C VAL A 5 -4.70 1.14 5.19
N LEU A 6 -5.41 0.26 4.50
CA LEU A 6 -6.16 0.59 3.29
C LEU A 6 -7.46 -0.22 3.29
N GLY A 7 -8.56 0.43 2.97
CA GLY A 7 -9.90 -0.10 3.12
C GLY A 7 -10.10 -1.18 2.08
N HIS A 8 -10.67 -2.30 2.48
CA HIS A 8 -10.90 -3.47 1.63
C HIS A 8 -11.66 -3.17 0.32
N SER A 9 -12.32 -2.01 0.18
CA SER A 9 -13.09 -1.64 -1.02
C SER A 9 -12.26 -1.01 -2.15
N VAL A 10 -11.06 -0.49 -1.87
CA VAL A 10 -10.21 0.16 -2.90
C VAL A 10 -9.01 -0.69 -3.30
N LEU A 11 -8.75 -1.78 -2.58
CA LEU A 11 -7.71 -2.74 -2.90
C LEU A 11 -8.35 -3.99 -3.52
N SER A 12 -7.78 -4.45 -4.62
CA SER A 12 -8.12 -5.74 -5.23
C SER A 12 -6.88 -6.62 -5.27
N GLU A 13 -7.02 -7.90 -4.93
CA GLU A 13 -5.95 -8.85 -5.09
C GLU A 13 -5.63 -9.09 -6.57
N LEU A 14 -4.34 -9.16 -6.88
CA LEU A 14 -3.88 -9.44 -8.24
C LEU A 14 -4.04 -10.94 -8.54
N ASN A 15 -4.75 -11.28 -9.61
CA ASN A 15 -4.98 -12.68 -10.00
C ASN A 15 -3.78 -13.25 -10.79
N PHE A 16 -2.85 -13.90 -10.09
CA PHE A 16 -1.65 -14.49 -10.70
C PHE A 16 -1.95 -15.58 -11.73
N GLU A 17 -3.03 -16.36 -11.56
CA GLU A 17 -3.40 -17.40 -12.51
C GLU A 17 -3.86 -16.80 -13.84
N GLN A 18 -4.67 -15.75 -13.78
CA GLN A 18 -5.12 -15.03 -14.96
C GLN A 18 -3.94 -14.36 -15.69
N ILE A 19 -3.03 -13.73 -14.93
CA ILE A 19 -1.83 -13.11 -15.52
C ILE A 19 -0.97 -14.18 -16.19
N ARG A 20 -0.74 -15.33 -15.55
CA ARG A 20 0.02 -16.43 -16.16
C ARG A 20 -0.57 -16.90 -17.50
N LYS A 21 -1.90 -16.96 -17.60
CA LYS A 21 -2.60 -17.35 -18.84
C LYS A 21 -2.52 -16.27 -19.93
N THR A 22 -2.40 -15.00 -19.54
CA THR A 22 -2.47 -13.85 -20.46
C THR A 22 -1.09 -13.36 -20.90
N ASP A 23 -0.13 -13.33 -19.98
CA ASP A 23 1.25 -12.93 -20.20
C ASP A 23 2.18 -13.71 -19.25
N GLU A 24 2.76 -14.80 -19.77
CA GLU A 24 3.67 -15.65 -19.02
C GLU A 24 4.97 -14.93 -18.62
N LYS A 25 5.49 -14.05 -19.48
CA LYS A 25 6.76 -13.36 -19.20
C LYS A 25 6.59 -12.39 -18.04
N TYR A 26 5.51 -11.61 -18.07
CA TYR A 26 5.17 -10.71 -16.97
C TYR A 26 4.87 -11.48 -15.68
N TRP A 27 4.14 -12.59 -15.77
CA TRP A 27 3.90 -13.46 -14.61
C TRP A 27 5.21 -13.95 -13.97
N ARG A 28 6.19 -14.40 -14.77
CA ARG A 28 7.50 -14.86 -14.27
C ARG A 28 8.27 -13.73 -13.57
N LEU A 29 8.24 -12.52 -14.12
CA LEU A 29 8.84 -11.34 -13.47
C LEU A 29 8.22 -11.11 -12.09
N LEU A 30 6.89 -11.07 -12.01
CA LEU A 30 6.17 -10.89 -10.75
C LEU A 30 6.46 -12.00 -9.73
N GLU A 31 6.66 -13.24 -10.19
CA GLU A 31 7.03 -14.34 -9.29
C GLU A 31 8.42 -14.13 -8.67
N ILE A 32 9.39 -13.70 -9.48
CA ILE A 32 10.75 -13.39 -9.02
C ILE A 32 10.72 -12.23 -8.01
N GLU A 33 10.03 -11.14 -8.34
CA GLU A 33 9.88 -9.97 -7.47
C GLU A 33 9.18 -10.34 -6.16
N ARG A 34 8.09 -11.12 -6.23
CA ARG A 34 7.38 -11.61 -5.05
C ARG A 34 8.27 -12.50 -4.19
N GLY A 35 9.10 -13.34 -4.81
CA GLY A 35 10.09 -14.18 -4.13
C GLY A 35 11.12 -13.34 -3.37
N TYR A 36 11.66 -12.30 -4.02
CA TYR A 36 12.59 -11.36 -3.40
C TYR A 36 11.94 -10.63 -2.21
N CYS A 37 10.75 -10.05 -2.40
CA CYS A 37 10.02 -9.35 -1.34
C CYS A 37 9.73 -10.24 -0.13
N ARG A 38 9.41 -11.53 -0.34
CA ARG A 38 9.20 -12.49 0.76
C ARG A 38 10.48 -12.79 1.50
N LYS A 39 11.59 -13.00 0.78
CA LYS A 39 12.90 -13.28 1.37
C LYS A 39 13.44 -12.11 2.18
N HIS A 40 13.16 -10.89 1.75
CA HIS A 40 13.65 -9.64 2.35
C HIS A 40 12.58 -8.88 3.16
N ALA A 41 11.50 -9.55 3.55
CA ALA A 41 10.32 -8.91 4.13
C ALA A 41 10.64 -8.09 5.40
N GLU A 42 11.51 -8.59 6.26
CA GLU A 42 11.94 -7.89 7.48
C GLU A 42 12.70 -6.60 7.16
N GLN A 43 13.68 -6.66 6.25
CA GLN A 43 14.46 -5.50 5.82
C GLN A 43 13.57 -4.44 5.15
N ILE A 44 12.60 -4.87 4.35
CA ILE A 44 11.59 -3.99 3.74
C ILE A 44 10.75 -3.32 4.84
N HIS A 45 10.33 -4.08 5.86
CA HIS A 45 9.56 -3.54 6.97
C HIS A 45 10.34 -2.47 7.76
N GLU A 46 11.59 -2.78 8.12
CA GLU A 46 12.45 -1.86 8.85
C GLU A 46 12.70 -0.57 8.05
N LEU A 47 12.93 -0.71 6.75
CA LEU A 47 13.12 0.44 5.86
C LEU A 47 11.84 1.28 5.78
N ALA A 48 10.68 0.64 5.58
CA ALA A 48 9.39 1.33 5.55
C ALA A 48 9.13 2.10 6.85
N TYR A 49 9.45 1.51 8.01
CA TYR A 49 9.31 2.16 9.30
C TYR A 49 10.25 3.37 9.46
N LYS A 50 11.50 3.26 9.00
CA LYS A 50 12.45 4.40 8.99
C LYS A 50 11.96 5.52 8.08
N LEU A 51 11.52 5.18 6.86
CA LEU A 51 10.98 6.15 5.90
C LEU A 51 9.72 6.83 6.44
N TYR A 52 8.83 6.09 7.11
CA TYR A 52 7.66 6.68 7.75
C TYR A 52 8.06 7.73 8.80
N LYS A 53 9.06 7.44 9.65
CA LYS A 53 9.59 8.42 10.61
C LYS A 53 10.18 9.65 9.94
N PHE A 54 10.91 9.47 8.84
CA PHE A 54 11.49 10.58 8.08
C PHE A 54 10.42 11.41 7.38
N GLY A 55 9.43 10.77 6.76
CA GLY A 55 8.32 11.43 6.07
C GLY A 55 7.38 12.16 7.02
N CYS A 56 7.22 11.71 8.27
CA CYS A 56 6.45 12.43 9.29
C CYS A 56 7.24 13.56 9.99
N ASN A 57 8.54 13.69 9.74
CA ASN A 57 9.38 14.73 10.35
C ASN A 57 9.79 15.78 9.32
N SER A 58 9.11 16.93 9.31
CA SER A 58 9.36 18.03 8.37
C SER A 58 10.79 18.61 8.43
N ASN A 59 11.50 18.39 9.53
CA ASN A 59 12.88 18.87 9.72
C ASN A 59 13.93 17.86 9.22
N HIS A 60 13.51 16.66 8.79
CA HIS A 60 14.43 15.65 8.28
C HIS A 60 14.84 15.97 6.84
N VAL A 61 16.12 15.84 6.51
CA VAL A 61 16.64 16.20 5.17
C VAL A 61 15.94 15.44 4.04
N LEU A 62 15.55 14.18 4.27
CA LEU A 62 14.86 13.34 3.29
C LEU A 62 13.33 13.53 3.26
N HIS A 63 12.76 14.41 4.10
CA HIS A 63 11.31 14.62 4.17
C HIS A 63 10.72 14.98 2.79
N HIS A 64 11.37 15.89 2.06
CA HIS A 64 10.93 16.35 0.75
C HIS A 64 10.92 15.26 -0.34
N THR A 65 11.57 14.12 -0.10
CA THR A 65 11.59 12.97 -1.04
C THR A 65 10.53 11.92 -0.70
N CYS A 66 9.89 12.04 0.45
CA CYS A 66 8.82 11.14 0.89
C CYS A 66 7.45 11.72 0.51
N CYS A 67 6.44 10.85 0.44
CA CYS A 67 5.06 11.32 0.46
C CYS A 67 4.74 11.98 1.81
N ASP A 68 3.82 12.95 1.82
CA ASP A 68 3.26 13.47 3.07
C ASP A 68 2.32 12.42 3.69
N PHE A 69 2.88 11.55 4.52
CA PHE A 69 2.13 10.47 5.16
C PHE A 69 1.02 10.99 6.08
N THR A 70 1.23 12.13 6.74
CA THR A 70 0.23 12.72 7.65
C THR A 70 -0.99 13.19 6.89
N LEU A 71 -0.77 13.86 5.75
CA LEU A 71 -1.85 14.30 4.87
C LEU A 71 -2.60 13.11 4.26
N LEU A 72 -1.86 12.12 3.75
CA LEU A 72 -2.46 10.91 3.16
C LEU A 72 -3.36 10.17 4.15
N GLU A 73 -2.90 9.96 5.38
CA GLU A 73 -3.72 9.33 6.43
C GLU A 73 -4.95 10.15 6.79
N LYS A 74 -4.83 11.48 6.86
CA LYS A 74 -5.96 12.38 7.15
C LYS A 74 -7.02 12.31 6.05
N ILE A 75 -6.61 12.42 4.79
CA ILE A 75 -7.52 12.33 3.65
C ILE A 75 -8.17 10.94 3.60
N TYR A 76 -7.40 9.89 3.83
CA TYR A 76 -7.90 8.53 3.85
C TYR A 76 -8.95 8.30 4.96
N ARG A 77 -8.75 8.85 6.16
CA ARG A 77 -9.76 8.81 7.24
C ARG A 77 -11.06 9.52 6.84
N ASN A 78 -10.98 10.63 6.11
CA ASN A 78 -12.18 11.31 5.60
C ASN A 78 -12.89 10.48 4.52
N TYR A 79 -12.12 9.83 3.64
CA TYR A 79 -12.66 8.92 2.63
C TYR A 79 -13.44 7.77 3.27
N THR A 80 -12.89 7.14 4.31
CA THR A 80 -13.58 6.04 5.02
C THR A 80 -14.76 6.53 5.86
N CYS A 81 -14.67 7.72 6.46
CA CYS A 81 -15.77 8.34 7.21
C CYS A 81 -16.96 8.69 6.29
N GLY A 82 -16.70 9.23 5.09
CA GLY A 82 -17.73 9.52 4.08
C GLY A 82 -18.40 8.28 3.46
N MET A 83 -17.79 7.08 3.59
CA MET A 83 -18.40 5.82 3.16
C MET A 83 -19.44 5.25 4.14
N HIS A 84 -19.62 5.87 5.31
CA HIS A 84 -20.71 5.56 6.24
C HIS A 84 -21.99 6.35 5.95
N GLU A 85 -21.89 7.55 5.37
CA GLU A 85 -23.04 8.43 5.14
C GLU A 85 -23.82 8.07 3.86
N LYS A 86 -23.15 7.48 2.87
CA LYS A 86 -23.78 7.05 1.60
C LYS A 86 -24.45 5.68 1.64
N ARG A 87 -24.38 4.96 2.77
CA ARG A 87 -24.95 3.59 2.89
C ARG A 87 -26.38 3.55 3.45
N SER A 88 -26.91 4.71 3.85
CA SER A 88 -28.22 4.81 4.52
C SER A 88 -29.36 5.27 3.61
N THR A 89 -29.14 5.40 2.30
CA THR A 89 -30.15 5.92 1.35
C THR A 89 -30.47 4.97 0.18
N GLU A 90 -30.04 3.72 0.26
CA GLU A 90 -30.46 2.66 -0.66
C GLU A 90 -31.12 1.54 0.14
N THR A 91 -32.42 1.68 0.38
CA THR A 91 -33.33 0.60 0.79
C THR A 91 -34.64 0.78 0.05
#